data_AF-A0AAJ8E445-F1
#
_entry.id   AF-A0AAJ8E445-F1
#
_cell.length_a   1.000
_cell.length_b   1.000
_cell.length_c   1.000
_cell.angle_alpha   90.00
_cell.angle_beta   90.00
_cell.angle_gamma   90.00
#
_symmetry.space_group_name_H-M   'P 1'
#
loop_
_entity.id
_entity.type
_entity.pdbx_description
1 polymer ?
#
loop_
_entity_poly.entity_id
_entity_poly.type
_entity_poly.pdbx_seq_one_letter_code
_entity_poly.pdbx_strand_id
1 'polypeptide(L)' 'MTNLKPITVWLTPSGPNPWKVIVILEELNIPYKIKSFGFEDVKKPPFISINPNGRVP' A
#
# COMPACT_ATOMS: atom_id res chain seq x y z
N MET A 1 12.96 11.76 -20.08
CA MET A 1 12.40 10.68 -19.24
C MET A 1 11.36 11.31 -18.33
N THR A 2 10.11 10.85 -18.37
CA THR A 2 9.03 11.38 -17.53
C THR A 2 9.30 11.01 -16.06
N ASN A 3 9.36 12.02 -15.18
CA ASN A 3 9.61 11.80 -13.77
C ASN A 3 8.31 11.37 -13.08
N LEU A 4 8.06 10.06 -13.04
CA LEU A 4 6.85 9.48 -12.43
C LEU A 4 6.87 9.72 -10.91
N LYS A 5 5.72 10.14 -10.36
CA LYS A 5 5.55 10.24 -8.91
C LYS A 5 5.40 8.83 -8.31
N PRO A 6 6.03 8.52 -7.16
CA PRO A 6 5.90 7.21 -6.55
C PRO A 6 4.47 6.89 -6.07
N ILE A 7 3.99 5.67 -6.31
CA ILE A 7 2.74 5.15 -5.76
C ILE A 7 2.92 4.81 -4.27
N THR A 8 1.94 5.13 -3.43
CA THR A 8 1.97 4.71 -2.01
C THR A 8 1.23 3.38 -1.87
N VAL A 9 1.92 2.33 -1.43
CA VAL A 9 1.32 1.04 -1.10
C VAL A 9 1.13 0.96 0.41
N TRP A 10 -0.12 0.85 0.85
CA TRP A 10 -0.45 0.68 2.27
C TRP A 10 -0.33 -0.79 2.64
N LEU A 11 0.32 -1.07 3.76
CA LEU A 11 0.65 -2.42 4.17
C LEU A 11 0.42 -2.59 5.68
N THR A 12 -0.25 -3.67 6.05
CA THR A 12 -0.17 -4.23 7.40
C THR A 12 0.70 -5.48 7.34
N PRO A 13 1.59 -5.73 8.33
CA PRO A 13 2.41 -6.94 8.36
C PRO A 13 1.59 -8.23 8.15
N SER A 14 2.22 -9.24 7.56
CA SER A 14 1.71 -10.60 7.37
C SER A 14 0.59 -10.82 6.34
N GLY A 15 0.04 -9.77 5.71
CA GLY A 15 -1.00 -9.92 4.68
C GLY A 15 -0.44 -10.15 3.26
N PRO A 16 -0.94 -11.13 2.47
CA PRO A 16 -0.41 -11.40 1.12
C PRO A 16 -0.89 -10.43 0.04
N ASN A 17 -2.00 -9.71 0.26
CA ASN A 17 -2.60 -8.86 -0.78
C ASN A 17 -1.72 -7.66 -1.17
N PRO A 18 -1.08 -6.91 -0.24
CA PRO A 18 -0.18 -5.82 -0.63
C PRO A 18 1.00 -6.28 -1.49
N TRP A 19 1.51 -7.49 -1.23
CA TRP A 19 2.63 -8.05 -1.99
C TRP A 19 2.28 -8.35 -3.45
N LYS A 20 1.03 -8.71 -3.76
CA LYS A 20 0.58 -8.86 -5.16
C LYS A 20 0.75 -7.55 -5.95
N VAL A 21 0.45 -6.42 -5.30
CA VAL A 21 0.61 -5.08 -5.91
C VAL A 21 2.09 -4.74 -6.05
N ILE A 22 2.89 -5.01 -5.01
CA ILE A 22 4.35 -4.77 -5.04
C ILE A 22 5.00 -5.53 -6.20
N VAL A 23 4.69 -6.82 -6.39
CA VAL A 23 5.22 -7.63 -7.50
C VAL A 23 4.96 -6.96 -8.84
N ILE A 24 3.72 -6.50 -9.10
CA ILE A 24 3.39 -5.84 -10.37
C ILE A 24 4.18 -4.53 -10.55
N LEU A 25 4.35 -3.75 -9.47
CA LEU A 25 5.08 -2.48 -9.53
C LEU A 25 6.58 -2.69 -9.83
N GLU A 26 7.18 -3.71 -9.24
CA GLU A 26 8.56 -4.14 -9.54
C GLU A 26 8.70 -4.57 -11.01
N GLU A 27 7.85 -5.49 -11.49
CA GLU A 27 7.92 -6.01 -12.86
C GLU A 27 7.76 -4.90 -13.92
N LEU A 28 7.00 -3.85 -13.61
CA LEU A 28 6.78 -2.71 -14.50
C LEU A 28 7.77 -1.55 -14.30
N ASN A 29 8.74 -1.67 -13.39
CA ASN A 29 9.65 -0.59 -13.00
C ASN A 29 8.92 0.72 -12.62
N ILE A 30 7.77 0.61 -11.93
CA ILE A 30 7.00 1.76 -11.48
C ILE A 30 7.49 2.17 -10.08
N PRO A 31 7.91 3.42 -9.86
CA PRO A 31 8.37 3.84 -8.54
C PRO A 31 7.23 3.77 -7.52
N TYR A 32 7.54 3.26 -6.32
CA TYR A 32 6.58 3.17 -5.22
C TYR A 32 7.26 3.34 -3.87
N LYS A 33 6.45 3.55 -2.83
CA LYS A 33 6.86 3.57 -1.44
C LYS A 33 5.87 2.80 -0.59
N ILE A 34 6.37 2.10 0.42
CA ILE A 34 5.54 1.35 1.35
C ILE A 34 5.22 2.23 2.55
N LYS A 35 3.93 2.28 2.93
CA LYS A 35 3.48 2.83 4.20
C LYS A 35 2.93 1.70 5.05
N SER A 36 3.78 1.21 5.96
CA SER A 36 3.45 0.10 6.86
C SER A 36 2.89 0.60 8.19
N PHE A 37 1.91 -0.11 8.75
CA PHE A 37 1.31 0.17 10.06
C PHE A 37 0.72 -1.11 10.68
N GLY A 38 0.37 -1.07 11.96
CA GLY A 38 -0.15 -2.23 12.70
C GLY A 38 -1.54 -2.67 12.23
N PHE A 39 -1.85 -3.97 12.36
CA PHE A 39 -3.19 -4.49 12.03
C PHE A 39 -4.27 -3.86 12.91
N GLU A 40 -3.93 -3.55 14.15
CA GLU A 40 -4.75 -2.84 15.13
C GLU A 40 -5.23 -1.46 14.66
N ASP A 41 -4.56 -0.86 13.66
CA ASP A 41 -4.86 0.48 13.16
C ASP A 41 -5.58 0.48 11.80
N VAL A 42 -5.77 -0.68 11.16
CA VAL A 42 -6.39 -0.78 9.82
C VAL A 42 -7.86 -0.35 9.77
N LYS A 43 -8.53 -0.30 10.92
CA LYS A 43 -9.90 0.20 11.04
C LYS A 43 -9.98 1.59 11.68
N LYS A 44 -8.85 2.28 11.84
CA LYS A 44 -8.79 3.61 12.47
C LYS A 44 -8.44 4.70 11.45
N PRO A 45 -8.85 5.96 11.70
CA PRO A 45 -8.25 7.09 11.01
C PRO A 45 -6.73 7.13 11.27
N PRO A 46 -5.91 7.54 10.29
CA PRO A 46 -6.32 8.12 9.01
C PRO A 46 -6.60 7.09 7.90
N PHE A 47 -6.37 5.79 8.11
CA PHE A 47 -6.45 4.82 7.01
C PHE A 47 -7.87 4.61 6.49
N ILE A 48 -8.88 4.59 7.37
CA ILE A 48 -10.28 4.45 6.92
C ILE A 48 -10.79 5.67 6.14
N SER A 49 -10.12 6.83 6.24
CA SER A 49 -10.39 7.99 5.38
C SER A 49 -9.96 7.74 3.93
N ILE A 50 -9.09 6.75 3.69
CA ILE A 50 -8.59 6.35 2.36
C ILE A 50 -9.37 5.15 1.86
N ASN A 51 -9.51 4.12 2.71
CA ASN A 51 -10.30 2.93 2.41
C ASN A 51 -11.29 2.68 3.56
N PRO A 52 -12.57 3.04 3.43
CA PRO A 52 -13.56 2.86 4.50
C PRO A 52 -13.82 1.40 4.85
N ASN A 53 -13.47 0.45 3.97
CA ASN A 53 -13.49 -0.97 4.29
C ASN A 53 -12.39 -1.36 5.29
N GLY A 54 -11.35 -0.54 5.46
CA GLY A 54 -10.25 -0.78 6.38
C GLY A 54 -9.52 -2.10 6.11
N ARG A 55 -9.11 -2.30 4.85
CA ARG A 55 -8.31 -3.45 4.42
C ARG A 55 -7.15 -2.94 3.57
N VAL A 56 -6.02 -3.62 3.65
CA VAL A 56 -4.87 -3.38 2.76
C VAL A 56 -4.78 -4.44 1.64
N PRO A 57 -4.11 -4.14 0.52
CA PRO A 57 -3.61 -2.81 0.14
C PRO A 57 -4.77 -1.84 -0.08
#